data_AF-A0A239F9S6-F1
#
_entry.id   AF-A0A239F9S6-F1
#
_cell.length_a   1.000
_cell.length_b   1.000
_cell.length_c   1.000
_cell.angle_alpha   90.00
_cell.angle_beta   90.00
_cell.angle_gamma   90.00
#
_symmetry.space_group_name_H-M   'P 1'
#
loop_
_entity.id
_entity.type
_entity.pdbx_description
1 polymer ?
#
loop_
_entity_poly.entity_id
_entity_poly.type
_entity_poly.pdbx_seq_one_letter_code
_entity_poly.pdbx_strand_id
1 'polypeptide(L)'
;MKQADYQERVRKLGHALQSGVAADHSLGSEDGSPKHLRVGVNMALVEGAAIAQLLIGKGLVSEDEWQAAHIIALEREVESYRRSLSERLGREVTLA
;
A
#
# COMPACT_ATOMS: atom_id res chain seq x y z
N MET A 1 -16.98 -19.79 -8.94
CA MET A 1 -15.86 -19.33 -9.80
C MET A 1 -14.64 -20.19 -9.49
N LYS A 2 -13.92 -20.74 -10.48
CA LYS A 2 -12.75 -21.63 -10.23
C LYS A 2 -11.51 -20.79 -9.88
N GLN A 3 -10.55 -21.33 -9.13
CA GLN A 3 -9.36 -20.58 -8.71
C GLN A 3 -8.55 -19.99 -9.88
N ALA A 4 -8.44 -20.72 -10.99
CA ALA A 4 -7.81 -20.24 -12.22
C ALA A 4 -8.51 -19.01 -12.84
N ASP A 5 -9.81 -18.85 -12.64
CA ASP A 5 -10.60 -17.72 -13.15
C ASP A 5 -10.32 -16.44 -12.34
N TYR A 6 -10.12 -16.55 -11.02
CA TYR A 6 -9.70 -15.41 -10.19
C TYR A 6 -8.31 -14.91 -10.59
N GLN A 7 -7.34 -15.81 -10.78
CA GLN A 7 -5.96 -15.44 -11.10
C GLN A 7 -5.86 -14.76 -12.47
N GLU A 8 -6.56 -15.28 -13.47
CA GLU A 8 -6.58 -14.66 -14.79
C GLU A 8 -7.23 -13.26 -14.75
N ARG A 9 -8.28 -13.09 -13.96
CA ARG A 9 -8.93 -11.80 -13.78
C ARG A 9 -8.04 -10.80 -13.04
N VAL A 10 -7.33 -11.24 -12.00
CA VAL A 10 -6.31 -10.42 -11.30
C VAL A 10 -5.22 -10.00 -12.27
N ARG A 11 -4.71 -10.90 -13.12
CA ARG A 11 -3.69 -10.59 -14.12
C ARG A 11 -4.16 -9.53 -15.12
N LYS A 12 -5.38 -9.66 -15.64
CA LYS A 12 -5.98 -8.66 -16.56
C LYS A 12 -6.12 -7.30 -15.91
N LEU A 13 -6.60 -7.25 -14.66
CA LEU A 13 -6.74 -6.00 -13.91
C LEU A 13 -5.39 -5.39 -13.56
N GLY A 14 -4.38 -6.21 -13.22
CA GLY A 14 -3.01 -5.76 -13.00
C GLY A 14 -2.39 -5.11 -14.24
N HIS A 15 -2.64 -5.67 -15.43
CA HIS A 15 -2.25 -5.02 -16.69
C HIS A 15 -2.98 -3.69 -16.91
N ALA A 16 -4.27 -3.60 -16.60
CA ALA A 16 -5.02 -2.34 -16.69
C ALA A 16 -4.46 -1.27 -15.74
N LEU A 17 -4.13 -1.63 -14.50
CA LEU A 17 -3.45 -0.75 -13.54
C LEU A 17 -2.11 -0.25 -14.09
N GLN A 18 -1.31 -1.14 -14.67
CA GLN A 18 -0.05 -0.75 -15.30
C GLN A 18 -0.24 0.26 -16.44
N SER A 19 -1.26 0.08 -17.29
CA SER A 19 -1.58 1.03 -18.35
C SER A 19 -2.02 2.39 -17.80
N GLY A 20 -2.82 2.39 -16.73
CA GLY A 20 -3.23 3.62 -16.04
C GLY A 20 -2.04 4.40 -15.48
N VAL A 21 -1.13 3.72 -14.76
CA VAL A 21 0.10 4.33 -14.24
C VAL A 21 0.96 4.88 -15.38
N ALA A 22 1.11 4.14 -16.49
CA ALA A 22 1.89 4.61 -17.63
C ALA A 22 1.30 5.89 -18.25
N ALA A 23 -0.02 5.96 -18.38
CA ALA A 23 -0.70 7.14 -18.90
C ALA A 23 -0.54 8.34 -17.95
N ASP A 24 -0.73 8.13 -16.65
CA ASP A 24 -0.57 9.19 -15.64
C ASP A 24 0.88 9.74 -15.61
N HIS A 25 1.87 8.85 -15.66
CA HIS A 25 3.28 9.24 -15.79
C HIS A 25 3.56 10.04 -17.07
N SER A 26 2.96 9.64 -18.21
CA SER A 26 3.11 10.38 -19.47
C SER A 26 2.47 11.77 -19.44
N LEU A 27 1.49 11.99 -18.56
CA LEU A 27 0.84 13.29 -18.34
C LEU A 27 1.61 14.17 -17.33
N GLY A 28 2.76 13.72 -16.83
CA GLY A 28 3.64 14.50 -15.96
C GLY A 28 3.46 14.24 -14.47
N SER A 29 2.86 13.12 -14.08
CA SER A 29 2.76 12.72 -12.67
C SER A 29 4.14 12.62 -12.01
N GLU A 30 4.34 13.37 -10.92
CA GLU A 30 5.60 13.44 -10.15
C GLU A 30 5.58 12.52 -8.93
N ASP A 31 4.97 11.34 -9.06
CA ASP A 31 4.89 10.38 -7.95
C ASP A 31 6.26 9.83 -7.51
N GLY A 32 7.33 10.19 -8.22
CA GLY A 32 8.73 9.92 -7.88
C GLY A 32 9.17 8.48 -8.08
N SER A 33 8.34 7.62 -8.68
CA SER A 33 8.57 6.19 -8.76
C SER A 33 8.63 5.66 -10.21
N PRO A 34 9.50 4.69 -10.52
CA PRO A 34 9.41 3.96 -11.79
C PRO A 34 8.05 3.26 -11.92
N LYS A 35 7.46 3.25 -13.12
CA LYS A 35 6.14 2.63 -13.41
C LYS A 35 5.91 1.28 -12.70
N HIS A 36 6.83 0.33 -12.83
CA HIS A 36 6.65 -1.00 -12.25
C HIS A 36 6.68 -0.99 -10.71
N LEU A 37 7.45 -0.07 -10.10
CA LEU A 37 7.44 0.12 -8.65
C LEU A 37 6.09 0.67 -8.19
N ARG A 38 5.56 1.70 -8.87
CA ARG A 38 4.23 2.25 -8.57
C ARG A 38 3.14 1.19 -8.68
N VAL A 39 3.16 0.39 -9.74
CA VAL A 39 2.19 -0.70 -9.93
C VAL A 39 2.29 -1.71 -8.78
N GLY A 40 3.51 -2.10 -8.37
CA GLY A 40 3.72 -2.98 -7.24
C GLY A 40 3.16 -2.42 -5.93
N VAL A 41 3.43 -1.15 -5.63
CA VAL A 41 2.88 -0.46 -4.45
C VAL A 41 1.35 -0.42 -4.50
N ASN A 42 0.77 -0.04 -5.63
CA ASN A 42 -0.70 -0.01 -5.79
C ASN A 42 -1.33 -1.39 -5.59
N MET A 43 -0.70 -2.45 -6.10
CA MET A 43 -1.17 -3.82 -5.89
C MET A 43 -1.13 -4.21 -4.40
N ALA A 44 -0.05 -3.90 -3.70
CA ALA A 44 0.06 -4.17 -2.26
C ALA A 44 -1.00 -3.42 -1.43
N LEU A 45 -1.26 -2.14 -1.77
CA LEU A 45 -2.31 -1.34 -1.13
C LEU A 45 -3.71 -1.93 -1.37
N VAL A 46 -4.02 -2.31 -2.61
CA VAL A 46 -5.31 -2.94 -2.95
C VAL A 46 -5.49 -4.27 -2.23
N GLU A 47 -4.45 -5.11 -2.17
CA GLU A 47 -4.51 -6.39 -1.46
C GLU A 47 -4.73 -6.20 0.04
N GLY A 48 -4.01 -5.28 0.68
CA GLY A 48 -4.21 -4.93 2.08
C GLY A 48 -5.63 -4.44 2.37
N ALA A 49 -6.17 -3.55 1.53
CA ALA A 49 -7.55 -3.08 1.65
C ALA A 49 -8.57 -4.21 1.45
N ALA A 50 -8.35 -5.10 0.48
CA ALA A 50 -9.23 -6.24 0.24
C ALA A 50 -9.28 -7.22 1.43
N ILE A 51 -8.12 -7.47 2.06
CA ILE A 51 -8.04 -8.30 3.27
C ILE A 51 -8.80 -7.63 4.43
N ALA A 52 -8.57 -6.34 4.67
CA ALA A 52 -9.28 -5.61 5.74
C ALA A 52 -10.80 -5.67 5.54
N GLN A 53 -11.28 -5.36 4.33
CA GLN A 53 -12.71 -5.43 3.99
C GLN A 53 -13.28 -6.84 4.14
N LEU A 54 -12.51 -7.88 3.78
CA LEU A 54 -12.94 -9.27 3.95
C LEU A 54 -13.12 -9.62 5.43
N LEU A 55 -12.19 -9.20 6.30
CA LEU A 55 -12.26 -9.47 7.74
C LEU A 55 -13.43 -8.72 8.40
N ILE A 56 -13.62 -7.44 8.04
CA ILE A 56 -14.74 -6.62 8.52
C ILE A 56 -16.08 -7.18 8.04
N GLY A 57 -16.19 -7.51 6.75
CA GLY A 57 -17.40 -8.10 6.17
C GLY A 57 -17.76 -9.48 6.76
N LYS A 58 -16.77 -10.18 7.34
CA LYS A 58 -16.98 -11.42 8.09
C LYS A 58 -17.31 -11.20 9.57
N GLY A 59 -17.25 -9.97 10.06
CA GLY A 59 -17.43 -9.63 11.47
C GLY A 59 -16.31 -10.13 12.38
N LEU A 60 -15.12 -10.40 11.82
CA LEU A 60 -13.96 -10.86 12.60
C LEU A 60 -13.23 -9.72 13.30
N VAL A 61 -13.30 -8.53 12.71
CA VAL A 61 -12.86 -7.26 13.29
C VAL A 61 -13.89 -6.19 12.92
N SER A 62 -14.02 -5.18 13.76
CA SER A 62 -14.76 -3.95 13.46
C SER A 62 -13.90 -2.97 12.66
N GLU A 63 -14.55 -1.98 12.05
CA GLU A 63 -13.87 -0.85 11.43
C GLU A 63 -13.00 -0.10 12.45
N ASP A 64 -13.51 0.14 13.66
CA ASP A 64 -12.77 0.85 14.72
C ASP A 64 -11.50 0.09 15.16
N GLU A 65 -11.57 -1.23 15.28
CA GLU A 65 -10.40 -2.07 15.58
C GLU A 65 -9.36 -2.02 14.45
N TRP A 66 -9.81 -2.04 13.19
CA TRP A 66 -8.91 -1.89 12.05
C TRP A 66 -8.22 -0.52 12.04
N GLN A 67 -8.98 0.57 12.26
CA GLN A 67 -8.44 1.93 12.32
C GLN A 67 -7.42 2.08 13.45
N ALA A 68 -7.73 1.57 14.64
CA ALA A 68 -6.80 1.58 15.77
C ALA A 68 -5.51 0.81 15.47
N ALA A 69 -5.63 -0.38 14.88
CA ALA A 69 -4.46 -1.17 14.47
C ALA A 69 -3.63 -0.47 13.38
N HIS A 70 -4.28 0.21 12.43
CA HIS A 70 -3.61 0.96 11.37
C HIS A 70 -2.82 2.15 11.94
N ILE A 71 -3.39 2.91 12.88
CA ILE A 71 -2.68 4.00 13.56
C ILE A 71 -1.42 3.47 14.28
N ILE A 72 -1.54 2.39 15.04
CA ILE A 72 -0.40 1.77 15.73
C ILE A 72 0.69 1.34 14.73
N ALA A 73 0.29 0.81 13.57
CA ALA A 73 1.24 0.43 12.52
C ALA A 73 1.97 1.65 11.94
N LEU A 74 1.26 2.76 11.70
CA LEU A 74 1.84 4.02 11.22
C LEU A 74 2.82 4.61 12.23
N GLU A 75 2.44 4.66 13.52
CA GLU A 75 3.31 5.15 14.59
C GLU A 75 4.62 4.36 14.67
N ARG A 76 4.55 3.02 14.54
CA ARG A 76 5.73 2.14 14.52
C ARG A 76 6.62 2.40 13.32
N GLU A 77 6.04 2.65 12.15
CA GLU A 77 6.79 2.95 10.94
C GLU A 77 7.49 4.32 11.04
N VAL A 78 6.78 5.35 11.53
CA VAL A 78 7.37 6.67 11.80
C VAL A 78 8.54 6.56 12.78
N GLU A 79 8.37 5.80 13.86
CA GLU A 79 9.42 5.55 14.85
C GLU A 79 10.63 4.81 14.24
N SER A 80 10.38 3.84 13.35
CA SER A 80 11.43 3.13 12.60
C SER A 80 12.27 4.09 11.76
N TYR A 81 11.63 4.98 10.99
CA TYR A 81 12.33 6.01 10.22
C TYR A 81 13.06 7.00 11.12
N ARG A 82 12.42 7.47 12.19
CA ARG A 82 13.02 8.39 13.15
C ARG A 82 14.33 7.83 13.69
N ARG A 83 14.34 6.56 14.10
CA ARG A 83 15.54 5.85 14.57
C ARG A 83 16.61 5.75 13.49
N SER A 84 16.25 5.20 12.33
CA SER A 84 17.20 5.01 11.22
C SER A 84 17.84 6.33 10.76
N LEU A 85 17.06 7.40 10.66
CA LEU A 85 17.56 8.72 10.28
C LEU A 85 18.42 9.34 11.38
N SER A 86 18.04 9.19 12.65
CA SER A 86 18.83 9.72 13.76
C SER A 86 20.21 9.08 13.82
N GLU A 87 20.27 7.75 13.62
CA GLU A 87 21.54 7.01 13.53
C GLU A 87 22.39 7.49 12.36
N ARG A 88 21.81 7.64 11.17
CA ARG A 88 22.53 8.06 9.95
C ARG A 88 23.01 9.51 10.00
N LEU A 89 22.29 10.39 10.68
CA LEU A 89 22.60 11.82 10.76
C LEU A 89 23.40 12.20 12.01
N GLY A 90 23.59 11.27 12.96
CA GLY A 90 24.33 11.51 14.21
C GLY A 90 23.67 12.51 15.15
N ARG A 91 22.36 12.76 15.00
CA ARG A 91 21.57 13.67 15.83
C ARG A 91 20.12 13.19 15.91
N GLU A 92 19.42 13.58 16.94
CA GLU A 92 18.00 13.28 17.07
C GLU A 92 17.18 13.94 15.94
N VAL A 93 16.32 13.15 15.31
CA VAL A 93 15.40 13.57 14.24
C VAL A 93 13.97 13.56 14.78
N THR A 94 13.20 14.57 14.39
CA THR A 94 11.74 14.63 14.58
C THR A 94 11.07 14.67 13.21
N LEU A 95 10.04 13.85 13.02
CA LEU A 95 9.24 13.79 11.79
C LEU A 95 7.89 14.45 12.06
N ALA A 96 7.38 15.21 11.08
CA ALA A 96 6.14 15.98 11.17
C ALA A 96 4.91 15.15 10.77
#